data_AF-A0A1I6HXX0-F1
#
_entry.id   AF-A0A1I6HXX0-F1
#
_cell.length_a   1.000
_cell.length_b   1.000
_cell.length_c   1.000
_cell.angle_alpha   90.00
_cell.angle_beta   90.00
_cell.angle_gamma   90.00
#
_symmetry.space_group_name_H-M   'P 1'
#
loop_
_entity.id
_entity.type
_entity.pdbx_description
1 polymer ?
#
loop_
_entity_poly.entity_id
_entity_poly.type
_entity_poly.pdbx_seq_one_letter_code
_entity_poly.pdbx_strand_id
1 'polypeptide(L)'
;MNEKQSLRLGLLAASQHQVLLAEKGDWLALEAAHNQFVQQLESYKSSYSMQQLQQDSALYEALMSNNQQLIRLTKDQQACLQSDYVKEKKQFAQTRQYVT
;
A
#
# COMPACT_ATOMS: atom_id res chain seq x y z
N MET A 1 -19.38 20.66 -10.29
CA MET A 1 -18.76 19.32 -10.32
C MET A 1 -19.75 18.35 -9.69
N ASN A 2 -20.01 17.19 -10.31
CA ASN A 2 -20.92 16.19 -9.75
C ASN A 2 -20.23 15.49 -8.56
N GLU A 3 -20.93 15.28 -7.44
CA GLU A 3 -20.47 14.58 -6.22
C GLU A 3 -19.77 13.24 -6.53
N LYS A 4 -20.23 12.55 -7.58
CA LYS A 4 -19.65 11.33 -8.15
C LYS A 4 -18.22 11.50 -8.64
N GLN A 5 -17.93 12.59 -9.37
CA GLN A 5 -16.59 12.88 -9.88
C GLN A 5 -15.65 13.29 -8.74
N SER A 6 -16.16 14.01 -7.74
CA SER A 6 -15.40 14.38 -6.54
C SER A 6 -14.93 13.15 -5.77
N LEU A 7 -15.84 12.19 -5.53
CA LEU A 7 -15.51 10.94 -4.83
C LEU A 7 -14.51 10.09 -5.62
N ARG A 8 -14.66 10.02 -6.95
CA ARG A 8 -13.73 9.31 -7.83
C ARG A 8 -12.31 9.89 -7.77
N LEU A 9 -12.18 11.21 -7.85
CA LEU A 9 -10.88 11.89 -7.76
C LEU A 9 -10.27 11.72 -6.36
N GLY A 10 -11.09 11.75 -5.31
CA GLY A 10 -10.66 11.49 -3.94
C GLY A 10 -10.07 10.10 -3.75
N LEU A 11 -10.74 9.06 -4.23
CA LEU A 11 -10.25 7.68 -4.18
C LEU A 11 -8.94 7.48 -4.94
N LEU A 12 -8.83 8.09 -6.11
CA LEU A 12 -7.61 8.03 -6.91
C LEU A 12 -6.44 8.69 -6.16
N ALA A 13 -6.66 9.90 -5.64
CA ALA A 13 -5.65 10.63 -4.88
C ALA A 13 -5.22 9.88 -3.61
N ALA A 14 -6.18 9.29 -2.88
CA ALA A 14 -5.88 8.49 -1.69
C ALA A 14 -5.08 7.21 -2.00
N SER A 15 -5.36 6.56 -3.13
CA SER A 15 -4.58 5.39 -3.57
C SER A 15 -3.14 5.76 -3.99
N GLN A 16 -2.95 6.91 -4.65
CA GLN A 16 -1.62 7.42 -5.01
C GLN A 16 -0.82 7.87 -3.77
N HIS A 17 -1.50 8.47 -2.78
CA HIS A 17 -0.87 8.86 -1.53
C HIS A 17 -0.30 7.65 -0.77
N GLN A 18 -1.03 6.54 -0.73
CA GLN A 18 -0.52 5.29 -0.16
C GLN A 18 0.74 4.80 -0.87
N VAL A 19 0.77 4.83 -2.22
CA VAL A 19 1.97 4.44 -2.99
C VAL A 19 3.18 5.31 -2.59
N LEU A 20 3.01 6.63 -2.51
CA LEU A 20 4.08 7.55 -2.12
C LEU A 20 4.60 7.29 -0.70
N LEU A 21 3.72 6.93 0.25
CA LEU A 21 4.11 6.58 1.61
C LEU A 21 4.89 5.27 1.66
N ALA A 22 4.45 4.27 0.89
CA ALA A 22 5.15 3.00 0.76
C ALA A 22 6.55 3.17 0.11
N GLU A 23 6.69 4.00 -0.92
CA GLU A 23 7.98 4.30 -1.56
C GLU A 23 8.95 5.01 -0.60
N LYS A 24 8.42 5.87 0.29
CA LYS A 24 9.22 6.54 1.34
C LYS A 24 9.55 5.64 2.53
N GLY A 25 8.94 4.45 2.61
CA GLY A 25 9.07 3.55 3.75
C GLY A 25 8.42 4.07 5.03
N ASP A 26 7.42 4.96 4.93
CA ASP A 26 6.67 5.47 6.08
C ASP A 26 5.46 4.56 6.36
N TRP A 27 5.74 3.42 6.99
CA TRP A 27 4.76 2.34 7.18
C TRP A 27 3.66 2.67 8.18
N LEU A 28 3.95 3.51 9.18
CA LEU A 28 2.97 4.02 10.14
C LEU A 28 1.97 4.96 9.45
N ALA A 29 2.46 5.87 8.62
CA ALA A 29 1.59 6.72 7.82
C ALA A 29 0.82 5.91 6.78
N LEU A 30 1.44 4.87 6.19
CA LEU A 30 0.78 3.98 5.23
C LEU A 30 -0.42 3.27 5.86
N GLU A 31 -0.28 2.72 7.07
CA GLU A 31 -1.38 2.05 7.78
C GLU A 31 -2.55 3.01 8.03
N ALA A 32 -2.26 4.22 8.49
CA ALA A 32 -3.28 5.25 8.70
C ALA A 32 -3.98 5.66 7.40
N ALA A 33 -3.21 5.86 6.32
CA ALA A 33 -3.73 6.21 5.00
C ALA A 33 -4.57 5.08 4.39
N HIS A 34 -4.19 3.82 4.62
CA HIS A 34 -4.96 2.66 4.18
C HIS A 34 -6.32 2.60 4.86
N ASN A 35 -6.38 2.82 6.18
CA ASN A 35 -7.64 2.83 6.93
C ASN A 35 -8.59 3.93 6.42
N GLN A 36 -8.06 5.13 6.14
CA GLN A 36 -8.86 6.21 5.55
C GLN A 36 -9.36 5.87 4.14
N PHE A 37 -8.52 5.24 3.31
CA PHE A 37 -8.91 4.79 1.98
C PHE A 37 -10.05 3.75 2.02
N VAL A 38 -10.00 2.79 2.94
CA VAL A 38 -11.07 1.79 3.11
C VAL A 38 -12.40 2.47 3.45
N GLN A 39 -12.39 3.46 4.35
CA GLN A 39 -13.61 4.22 4.70
C GLN A 39 -14.18 5.01 3.51
N GLN A 40 -13.31 5.62 2.69
CA GLN A 40 -13.72 6.30 1.47
C GLN A 40 -14.29 5.32 0.43
N LEU A 41 -13.69 4.13 0.32
CA LEU A 41 -14.15 3.08 -0.58
C LEU A 41 -15.51 2.53 -0.15
N GLU A 42 -15.74 2.34 1.15
CA GLU A 42 -17.04 1.94 1.68
C GLU A 42 -18.12 3.00 1.44
N SER A 43 -17.79 4.28 1.65
CA SER A 43 -18.68 5.41 1.35
C SER A 43 -19.00 5.52 -0.15
N TYR A 44 -18.05 5.15 -1.00
CA TYR A 44 -18.26 5.06 -2.44
C TYR A 44 -19.13 3.85 -2.80
N LYS A 45 -18.87 2.67 -2.23
CA LYS A 45 -19.69 1.47 -2.47
C LYS A 45 -21.12 1.61 -1.95
N SER A 46 -21.36 2.33 -0.87
CA SER A 46 -22.74 2.62 -0.42
C SER A 46 -23.48 3.55 -1.39
N SER A 47 -22.73 4.34 -2.16
CA SER A 47 -23.25 5.26 -3.18
C SER A 47 -23.34 4.66 -4.59
N TYR A 48 -22.78 3.45 -4.81
CA TYR A 48 -22.65 2.82 -6.13
C TYR A 48 -22.84 1.30 -6.08
N SER A 49 -23.57 0.73 -7.05
CA SER A 49 -23.59 -0.73 -7.18
C SER A 49 -22.22 -1.25 -7.66
N MET A 50 -21.80 -2.43 -7.20
CA MET A 50 -20.56 -3.09 -7.65
C MET A 50 -20.48 -3.23 -9.19
N GLN A 51 -21.63 -3.34 -9.87
CA GLN A 51 -21.72 -3.34 -11.34
C GLN A 51 -21.33 -1.99 -11.96
N GLN A 52 -21.70 -0.85 -11.36
CA GLN A 52 -21.31 0.47 -11.86
C GLN A 52 -19.81 0.73 -11.68
N LEU A 53 -19.22 0.23 -10.58
CA LEU A 53 -17.78 0.24 -10.34
C LEU A 53 -16.99 -0.55 -11.40
N GLN A 54 -17.51 -1.71 -11.83
CA GLN A 54 -16.91 -2.51 -12.91
C GLN A 54 -17.10 -1.87 -14.29
N GLN A 55 -18.21 -1.16 -14.51
CA GLN A 55 -18.46 -0.44 -15.76
C GLN A 55 -17.59 0.82 -15.90
N ASP A 56 -17.14 1.42 -14.80
CA ASP A 56 -16.19 2.52 -14.81
C ASP A 56 -14.73 1.99 -14.87
N SER A 57 -14.40 1.33 -16.00
CA SER A 57 -13.16 0.55 -16.16
C SER A 57 -11.90 1.33 -15.80
N ALA A 58 -11.86 2.64 -16.05
CA ALA A 58 -10.73 3.49 -15.74
C ALA A 58 -10.45 3.68 -14.23
N LEU A 59 -11.49 3.75 -13.38
CA LEU A 59 -11.28 3.82 -11.92
C LEU A 59 -10.82 2.47 -11.38
N TYR A 60 -11.46 1.40 -11.85
CA TYR A 60 -11.10 0.04 -11.45
C TYR A 60 -9.66 -0.30 -11.82
N GLU A 61 -9.23 -0.05 -13.06
CA GLU A 61 -7.88 -0.29 -13.53
C GLU A 61 -6.83 0.51 -12.74
N ALA A 62 -7.10 1.78 -12.45
CA ALA A 62 -6.18 2.62 -11.68
C ALA A 62 -6.00 2.15 -10.23
N LEU A 63 -7.10 1.77 -9.56
CA LEU A 63 -7.03 1.21 -8.21
C LEU A 63 -6.30 -0.14 -8.18
N MET A 64 -6.52 -0.99 -9.18
CA MET A 64 -5.84 -2.27 -9.30
C MET A 64 -4.33 -2.09 -9.55
N SER A 65 -3.95 -1.15 -10.41
CA SER A 65 -2.54 -0.82 -10.68
C SER A 65 -1.82 -0.33 -9.41
N ASN A 66 -2.44 0.61 -8.68
CA ASN A 66 -1.87 1.15 -7.43
C ASN A 66 -1.75 0.05 -6.35
N ASN A 67 -2.75 -0.83 -6.24
CA ASN A 67 -2.67 -1.97 -5.32
C ASN A 67 -1.53 -2.93 -5.68
N GLN A 68 -1.32 -3.22 -6.97
CA GLN A 68 -0.19 -4.06 -7.40
C GLN A 68 1.16 -3.42 -7.04
N GLN A 69 1.29 -2.10 -7.18
CA GLN A 69 2.49 -1.37 -6.80
C GLN A 69 2.74 -1.41 -5.28
N LEU A 70 1.70 -1.20 -4.48
CA LEU A 70 1.76 -1.35 -3.01
C LEU A 70 2.20 -2.74 -2.59
N ILE A 71 1.68 -3.80 -3.23
CA ILE A 71 2.07 -5.19 -2.94
C ILE A 71 3.54 -5.45 -3.28
N ARG A 72 4.08 -4.84 -4.35
CA ARG A 72 5.50 -4.96 -4.69
C ARG A 72 6.37 -4.26 -3.65
N LEU A 73 6.06 -3.01 -3.31
CA LEU A 73 6.82 -2.21 -2.34
C LEU A 73 6.86 -2.86 -0.95
N THR A 74 5.73 -3.42 -0.50
CA THR A 74 5.66 -4.14 0.79
C THR A 74 6.44 -5.47 0.77
N LYS A 75 6.46 -6.19 -0.36
CA LYS A 75 7.27 -7.41 -0.51
C LYS A 75 8.77 -7.11 -0.53
N ASP A 76 9.18 -6.08 -1.25
CA ASP A 76 10.58 -5.65 -1.32
C ASP A 76 11.10 -5.26 0.07
N GLN A 77 10.26 -4.58 0.87
CA GLN A 77 10.58 -4.29 2.26
C GLN A 77 10.70 -5.54 3.13
N GLN A 78 9.76 -6.50 3.03
CA GLN A 78 9.85 -7.77 3.76
C GLN A 78 11.15 -8.52 3.43
N ALA A 79 11.54 -8.53 2.16
CA ALA A 79 12.79 -9.14 1.72
C ALA A 79 14.03 -8.41 2.29
N CYS A 80 14.01 -7.07 2.34
CA CYS A 80 15.08 -6.28 2.95
C CYS A 80 15.23 -6.57 4.46
N LEU A 81 14.12 -6.57 5.21
CA LEU A 81 14.13 -6.88 6.65
C LEU A 81 14.63 -8.30 6.93
N GLN A 82 14.27 -9.29 6.10
CA GLN A 82 14.80 -10.64 6.20
C GLN A 82 16.30 -10.72 5.90
N SER A 83 16.78 -9.96 4.91
CA SER A 83 18.21 -9.90 4.56
C SER A 83 19.05 -9.34 5.69
N ASP A 84 18.63 -8.24 6.31
CA ASP A 84 19.38 -7.61 7.40
C ASP A 84 19.35 -8.47 8.67
N TYR A 85 18.21 -9.09 8.99
CA TYR A 85 18.12 -10.08 10.07
C TYR A 85 19.08 -11.28 9.86
N VAL A 86 19.22 -11.77 8.63
CA VAL A 86 20.15 -12.86 8.30
C VAL A 86 21.61 -12.40 8.39
N LYS A 87 21.94 -11.18 7.98
CA LYS A 87 23.28 -10.60 8.11
C LYS A 87 23.70 -10.46 9.57
N GLU A 88 22.83 -9.89 10.41
CA GLU A 88 23.09 -9.74 11.84
C GLU A 88 23.34 -11.09 12.52
N LYS A 89 22.52 -12.11 12.24
CA LYS A 89 22.74 -13.46 12.78
C LYS A 89 24.08 -14.07 12.39
N LYS A 90 24.54 -13.87 11.14
CA LYS A 90 25.87 -14.34 10.71
C LYS A 90 27.00 -13.61 11.44
N GLN A 91 26.85 -12.32 11.67
CA GLN A 91 27.85 -11.49 12.36
C GLN A 91 27.96 -11.86 13.86
N PHE A 92 26.83 -12.11 14.52
CA PHE A 92 26.80 -12.66 15.89
C PHE A 92 27.36 -14.08 15.99
N ALA A 93 27.14 -14.93 14.99
CA ALA A 93 27.71 -16.28 14.96
C ALA A 93 29.24 -16.26 14.77
N GLN A 94 29.76 -15.38 13.91
CA GLN A 94 31.21 -15.22 13.69
C GLN A 94 31.93 -14.65 14.91
N THR A 95 31.35 -13.66 15.60
CA THR A 95 31.98 -13.07 16.80
C THR A 95 32.07 -14.04 17.97
N ARG A 96 31.20 -15.06 18.06
CA ARG A 96 31.33 -16.13 19.06
C ARG A 96 32.44 -17.15 18.76
N GLN A 97 32.91 -17.25 17.51
CA GLN A 97 34.00 -18.17 17.15
C GLN A 97 35.41 -17.61 17.43
N TYR A 98 35.53 -16.31 17.76
CA TYR A 98 36.81 -15.67 18.11
C TYR A 98 36.95 -15.36 19.61
N VAL A 99 35.99 -15.79 20.43
CA VAL A 99 36.04 -15.69 21.90
C VAL A 99 36.16 -17.11 22.48
N THR A 100 37.32 -17.73 22.25
CA THR A 100 37.83 -18.93 22.93
C THR A 100 39.35 -18.81 22.95
#